data_AF-A0A7K7Q4C3-F1
#
_entry.id   AF-A0A7K7Q4C3-F1
#
_cell.length_a   1.000
_cell.length_b   1.000
_cell.length_c   1.000
_cell.angle_alpha   90.00
_cell.angle_beta   90.00
_cell.angle_gamma   90.00
#
_symmetry.space_group_name_H-M   'P 1'
#
loop_
_entity.id
_entity.type
_entity.pdbx_description
1 polymer ?
#
loop_
_entity_poly.entity_id
_entity_poly.type
_entity_poly.pdbx_seq_one_letter_code
_entity_poly.pdbx_strand_id
1 'polypeptide(L)' 'RQFHCCRRHGPARRRCFAQHTPAPTWDPVPAWDPNAARDLITEPPFPPGEPTAANLGNICGLRTLRPG' A
#
# COMPACT_ATOMS: atom_id res chain seq x y z
N ARG A 1 9.83 9.35 2.04
CA ARG A 1 10.23 8.51 0.88
C ARG A 1 10.74 7.14 1.33
N GLN A 2 9.86 6.15 1.30
CA GLN A 2 10.09 4.75 1.70
C GLN A 2 10.94 3.94 0.71
N PHE A 3 11.40 4.54 -0.41
CA PHE A 3 12.19 3.87 -1.44
C PHE A 3 13.53 3.30 -0.93
N HIS A 4 14.04 3.79 0.20
CA HIS A 4 15.22 3.21 0.83
C HIS A 4 15.02 1.74 1.22
N CYS A 5 13.77 1.31 1.48
CA CYS A 5 13.38 -0.08 1.74
C CYS A 5 13.59 -1.01 0.55
N CYS A 6 13.68 -0.48 -0.67
CA CYS A 6 13.95 -1.27 -1.87
C CYS A 6 15.34 -1.91 -1.88
N ARG A 7 16.26 -1.47 -1.02
CA ARG A 7 17.57 -2.10 -0.81
C ARG A 7 17.50 -3.37 0.06
N ARG A 8 16.35 -3.64 0.69
CA ARG A 8 16.12 -4.85 1.49
C ARG A 8 15.45 -5.93 0.61
N HIS A 9 15.52 -7.18 1.06
CA HIS A 9 14.94 -8.33 0.35
C HIS A 9 13.90 -9.06 1.19
N GLY A 10 12.98 -9.77 0.53
CA GLY A 10 12.04 -10.69 1.16
C GLY A 10 11.22 -10.07 2.32
N PRO A 11 11.06 -10.77 3.45
CA PRO A 11 10.33 -10.27 4.62
C PRO A 11 10.89 -8.97 5.21
N ALA A 12 12.21 -8.75 5.15
CA ALA A 12 12.84 -7.53 5.67
C ALA A 12 12.39 -6.29 4.88
N ARG A 13 12.19 -6.42 3.56
CA ARG A 13 11.62 -5.37 2.73
C ARG A 13 10.20 -5.02 3.16
N ARG A 14 9.33 -6.03 3.34
CA ARG A 14 7.94 -5.84 3.78
C ARG A 14 7.87 -5.08 5.10
N ARG A 15 8.65 -5.49 6.10
CA ARG A 15 8.70 -4.82 7.42
C ARG A 15 9.15 -3.36 7.33
N CYS A 16 10.15 -3.06 6.51
CA CYS A 16 10.62 -1.70 6.31
C CYS A 16 9.51 -0.80 5.74
N PHE A 17 8.76 -1.28 4.75
CA PHE A 17 7.64 -0.53 4.20
C PHE A 17 6.53 -0.33 5.24
N ALA A 18 6.15 -1.36 6.01
CA ALA A 18 5.14 -1.23 7.07
C ALA A 18 5.50 -0.18 8.13
N GLN A 19 6.79 -0.08 8.51
CA GLN A 19 7.27 0.91 9.48
C GLN A 19 7.27 2.35 8.96
N HIS A 20 7.40 2.53 7.64
CA HIS A 20 7.54 3.84 7.01
C HIS A 20 6.31 4.30 6.21
N THR A 21 5.25 3.51 6.21
CA THR A 21 3.96 3.88 5.60
C THR A 21 3.04 4.25 6.75
N PRO A 22 2.77 5.55 7.00
CA PRO A 22 1.88 5.95 8.08
C PRO A 22 0.51 5.35 7.86
N ALA A 23 -0.18 5.07 8.97
CA ALA A 23 -1.58 4.67 8.93
C ALA A 23 -2.38 5.72 8.14
N PRO A 24 -3.37 5.28 7.37
CA PRO A 24 -4.21 6.20 6.62
C PRO A 24 -4.90 7.20 7.53
N THR A 25 -4.98 8.46 7.08
CA THR A 25 -5.65 9.54 7.82
C THR A 25 -7.10 9.75 7.37
N TRP A 26 -7.58 9.00 6.38
CA TRP A 26 -8.98 9.05 5.96
C TRP A 26 -9.83 8.19 6.89
N ASP A 27 -11.09 8.62 7.05
CA ASP A 27 -12.06 7.87 7.83
C ASP A 27 -12.32 6.50 7.18
N PRO A 28 -12.40 5.43 7.98
CA PRO A 28 -12.76 4.12 7.47
C PRO A 28 -14.16 4.20 6.86
N VAL A 29 -14.32 3.62 5.67
CA VAL A 29 -15.62 3.54 5.01
C VAL A 29 -16.58 2.77 5.94
N PRO A 30 -17.77 3.32 6.27
CA PRO A 30 -18.67 2.67 7.21
C PRO A 30 -19.18 1.34 6.64
N ALA A 31 -19.00 0.25 7.41
CA ALA A 31 -19.35 -1.11 7.00
C ALA A 31 -20.86 -1.35 6.75
N TRP A 32 -21.72 -0.35 6.96
CA TRP A 32 -23.18 -0.45 6.81
C TRP A 32 -23.70 0.09 5.47
N ASP A 33 -22.85 0.73 4.65
CA ASP A 33 -23.24 1.17 3.31
C ASP A 33 -23.22 -0.04 2.34
N PRO A 34 -24.38 -0.47 1.79
CA PRO A 34 -24.45 -1.60 0.87
C PRO A 34 -23.71 -1.34 -0.44
N ASN A 35 -23.54 -0.08 -0.85
CA ASN A 35 -22.75 0.28 -2.03
C ASN A 35 -21.26 0.23 -1.72
N ALA A 36 -20.83 0.68 -0.54
CA ALA A 36 -19.45 0.52 -0.09
C ALA A 36 -19.04 -0.97 -0.02
N ALA A 37 -19.93 -1.84 0.45
CA ALA A 37 -19.68 -3.29 0.45
C ALA A 37 -19.47 -3.83 -0.98
N ARG A 38 -20.18 -3.28 -1.97
CA ARG A 38 -20.05 -3.68 -3.37
C ARG A 38 -18.75 -3.17 -4.01
N ASP A 39 -18.34 -1.95 -3.68
CA ASP A 39 -17.06 -1.40 -4.11
C ASP A 39 -15.88 -2.18 -3.51
N LEU A 40 -15.97 -2.61 -2.24
CA LEU A 40 -14.96 -3.44 -1.56
C LEU A 40 -14.82 -4.87 -2.12
N ILE A 41 -15.90 -5.41 -2.70
CA ILE A 41 -15.90 -6.74 -3.34
C ILE A 41 -15.30 -6.67 -4.76
N THR A 42 -15.37 -5.50 -5.40
CA THR A 42 -14.97 -5.33 -6.80
C THR A 42 -13.57 -4.72 -6.94
N GLU A 43 -13.15 -3.90 -5.98
CA GLU A 43 -11.78 -3.39 -5.86
C GLU A 43 -11.31 -3.44 -4.39
N PRO A 44 -10.06 -3.88 -4.13
CA PRO A 44 -9.47 -3.71 -2.80
C PRO A 44 -9.47 -2.21 -2.45
N PRO A 45 -9.91 -1.81 -1.24
CA PRO A 45 -9.99 -0.40 -0.88
C PRO A 45 -8.63 0.26 -1.07
N PHE A 46 -8.60 1.26 -1.96
CA PHE A 46 -7.40 2.00 -2.24
C PHE A 46 -7.22 3.13 -1.23
N PRO A 47 -5.98 3.39 -0.79
CA PRO A 47 -4.79 2.59 -1.03
C PRO A 47 -4.75 1.34 -0.15
N PRO A 48 -4.12 0.26 -0.66
CA PRO A 48 -3.96 -0.97 0.09
C PRO A 48 -3.15 -0.64 1.34
N GLY A 49 -3.78 -0.75 2.50
CA GLY A 49 -3.22 -0.37 3.79
C GLY A 49 -1.86 -1.01 4.10
N GLU A 50 -1.49 -2.10 3.42
CA GLU A 50 -0.12 -2.63 3.41
C GLU A 50 0.36 -2.95 1.98
N PRO A 51 1.62 -2.61 1.65
CA PRO A 51 2.19 -3.01 0.37
C PRO A 51 2.40 -4.53 0.29
N THR A 52 1.68 -5.15 -0.64
CA THR A 52 1.77 -6.58 -0.92
C THR A 52 3.06 -6.93 -1.66
N ALA A 53 3.47 -8.21 -1.62
CA ALA A 53 4.66 -8.67 -2.36
C ALA A 53 4.59 -8.34 -3.86
N ALA A 54 3.39 -8.39 -4.46
CA ALA A 54 3.14 -8.02 -5.85
C ALA A 54 3.34 -6.52 -6.10
N ASN A 55 2.88 -5.64 -5.21
CA ASN A 55 3.03 -4.20 -5.40
C ASN A 55 4.47 -3.72 -5.13
N LEU A 56 5.20 -4.39 -4.23
CA LEU A 56 6.55 -4.00 -3.85
C LEU A 56 7.54 -4.05 -5.02
N GLY A 57 7.32 -4.97 -5.96
CA GLY A 57 8.07 -5.02 -7.22
C GLY A 57 7.91 -3.73 -8.02
N ASN A 58 6.66 -3.29 -8.21
CA ASN A 58 6.34 -2.07 -8.95
C ASN A 58 6.84 -0.81 -8.24
N ILE A 59 6.73 -0.74 -6.90
CA ILE A 59 7.23 0.40 -6.11
C ILE A 59 8.74 0.57 -6.28
N CYS A 60 9.49 -0.54 -6.28
CA CYS A 60 10.95 -0.50 -6.38
C CYS A 60 11.45 -0.38 -7.82
N GLY A 61 10.76 -1.00 -8.78
CA GLY A 61 11.12 -0.98 -10.20
C GLY A 61 10.79 0.35 -10.88
N LEU A 62 9.70 1.02 -10.50
CA LEU A 62 9.25 2.27 -11.10
C LEU A 62 9.66 3.51 -10.30
N ARG A 63 10.60 3.37 -9.35
CA ARG A 63 11.05 4.46 -8.47
C ARG A 63 11.56 5.69 -9.21
N THR A 64 12.07 5.52 -10.43
CA THR A 64 12.57 6.60 -11.30
C THR A 64 11.45 7.41 -11.95
N LEU A 65 10.23 6.86 -12.02
CA LEU A 65 9.07 7.51 -12.64
C LEU A 65 8.22 8.31 -11.64
N ARG A 66 8.54 8.27 -10.35
CA ARG A 66 7.81 9.01 -9.31
C ARG A 66 8.54 10.31 -8.94
N PRO A 67 7.94 11.49 -9.19
CA PRO A 67 8.53 12.79 -8.86
C PRO A 67 8.94 12.90 -7.39
N GLY A 68 10.09 13.56 -7.18
CA GLY A 68 10.73 13.96 -5.91
C GLY A 68 9.78 14.30 -4.77
#